data_AF-A0A388T997-F1
#
_entry.id   AF-A0A388T997-F1
#
_cell.length_a   1.000
_cell.length_b   1.000
_cell.length_c   1.000
_cell.angle_alpha   90.00
_cell.angle_beta   90.00
_cell.angle_gamma   90.00
#
_symmetry.space_group_name_H-M   'P 1'
#
loop_
_entity.id
_entity.type
_entity.pdbx_description
1 polymer ?
#
loop_
_entity_poly.entity_id
_entity_poly.type
_entity_poly.pdbx_seq_one_letter_code
_entity_poly.pdbx_strand_id
1 'polypeptide(L)'
;MDKSNLEKELKILISSKLKQIRKQSGNTIEQMAEEIGIEYTNFWNLYSGVNLPRLTTLFQLSKTYNFPIGYWFEGLEKLTAKEKAAARQKTKLANLLNVYQKLDENTQDVVLNILKSYAHKRKHIVK
;
A
#
# COMPACT_ATOMS: atom_id res chain seq x y z
N MET A 1 2.11 18.30 -1.21
CA MET A 1 1.02 18.05 -2.18
C MET A 1 -0.23 18.73 -1.66
N ASP A 2 -0.87 19.55 -2.49
CA ASP A 2 -2.22 20.02 -2.22
C ASP A 2 -3.20 18.84 -2.25
N LYS A 3 -4.16 18.80 -1.33
CA LYS A 3 -5.20 17.77 -1.21
C LYS A 3 -6.01 17.66 -2.51
N SER A 4 -6.29 18.78 -3.18
CA SER A 4 -7.02 18.79 -4.45
C SER A 4 -6.26 18.06 -5.56
N ASN A 5 -4.95 18.28 -5.64
CA ASN A 5 -4.10 17.60 -6.62
C ASN A 5 -3.96 16.10 -6.33
N LEU A 6 -3.84 15.72 -5.05
CA LEU A 6 -3.79 14.30 -4.65
C LEU A 6 -5.07 13.55 -5.05
N GLU A 7 -6.24 14.16 -4.82
CA GLU A 7 -7.53 13.56 -5.17
C GLU A 7 -7.63 13.31 -6.68
N LYS A 8 -7.19 14.27 -7.49
CA LYS A 8 -7.14 14.16 -8.95
C LYS A 8 -6.22 13.02 -9.40
N GLU A 9 -5.02 12.92 -8.84
CA GLU A 9 -4.07 11.85 -9.16
C GLU A 9 -4.63 10.46 -8.82
N LEU A 10 -5.25 10.31 -7.64
CA LEU A 10 -5.91 9.08 -7.21
C LEU A 10 -7.05 8.67 -8.15
N LYS A 11 -7.90 9.61 -8.58
CA LYS A 11 -9.00 9.36 -9.52
C LYS A 11 -8.48 8.82 -10.86
N ILE A 12 -7.41 9.44 -11.39
CA ILE A 12 -6.76 9.01 -12.64
C ILE A 12 -6.13 7.63 -12.47
N LEU A 13 -5.44 7.37 -11.35
CA LEU A 13 -4.77 6.11 -11.11
C LEU A 13 -5.77 4.94 -11.02
N ILE A 14 -6.81 5.08 -10.20
CA ILE A 14 -7.78 4.01 -9.98
C ILE A 14 -8.58 3.75 -11.26
N SER A 15 -9.06 4.80 -11.95
CA SER A 15 -9.81 4.65 -13.20
C SER A 15 -8.97 4.01 -14.31
N SER A 16 -7.67 4.31 -14.40
CA SER A 16 -6.78 3.69 -15.39
C SER A 16 -6.57 2.20 -15.12
N LYS A 17 -6.41 1.79 -13.85
CA LYS A 17 -6.35 0.37 -13.45
C LYS A 17 -7.65 -0.38 -13.78
N LEU A 18 -8.82 0.22 -13.51
CA LEU A 18 -10.11 -0.38 -13.88
C LEU A 18 -10.26 -0.57 -15.39
N LYS A 19 -9.82 0.41 -16.19
CA LYS A 19 -9.80 0.30 -17.66
C LYS A 19 -8.88 -0.81 -18.15
N GLN A 20 -7.73 -0.99 -17.50
CA GLN A 20 -6.81 -2.08 -17.82
C GLN A 20 -7.43 -3.45 -17.51
N ILE A 21 -8.03 -3.60 -16.33
CA ILE A 21 -8.71 -4.85 -15.93
C ILE A 21 -9.79 -5.19 -16.95
N ARG A 22 -10.65 -4.24 -17.31
CA ARG A 22 -11.69 -4.44 -18.33
C ARG A 22 -11.13 -4.89 -19.67
N LYS A 23 -10.05 -4.24 -20.13
CA LYS A 23 -9.39 -4.59 -21.40
C LYS A 23 -8.84 -6.03 -21.38
N GLN A 24 -8.37 -6.49 -20.22
CA GLN A 24 -7.82 -7.83 -20.04
C GLN A 24 -8.91 -8.89 -19.89
N SER A 25 -10.02 -8.58 -19.22
CA SER A 25 -11.11 -9.53 -19.01
C SER A 25 -12.11 -9.60 -20.17
N GLY A 26 -12.24 -8.53 -20.97
CA GLY A 26 -13.25 -8.42 -22.03
C GLY A 26 -14.66 -8.08 -21.51
N ASN A 27 -14.82 -7.85 -20.20
CA ASN A 27 -16.13 -7.59 -19.59
C ASN A 27 -16.72 -6.24 -20.04
N THR A 28 -18.05 -6.16 -20.04
CA THR A 28 -18.75 -4.87 -20.08
C THR A 28 -18.67 -4.17 -18.73
N ILE A 29 -19.05 -2.89 -18.71
CA ILE A 29 -19.03 -2.10 -17.47
C ILE A 29 -20.12 -2.60 -16.51
N GLU A 30 -21.27 -3.00 -17.07
CA GLU A 30 -22.39 -3.60 -16.36
C GLU A 30 -21.97 -4.90 -15.68
N GLN A 31 -21.25 -5.78 -16.40
CA GLN A 31 -20.73 -7.03 -15.85
C GLN A 31 -19.73 -6.78 -14.72
N MET A 32 -18.81 -5.82 -14.87
CA MET A 32 -17.87 -5.48 -13.80
C MET A 32 -18.60 -4.92 -12.56
N ALA A 33 -19.61 -4.08 -12.76
CA ALA A 33 -20.42 -3.55 -11.66
C ALA A 33 -21.13 -4.67 -10.89
N GLU A 34 -21.70 -5.65 -11.62
CA GLU A 34 -22.33 -6.84 -11.07
C GLU A 34 -21.33 -7.73 -10.31
N GLU A 35 -20.15 -8.01 -10.88
CA GLU A 35 -19.07 -8.79 -10.26
C GLU A 35 -18.61 -8.19 -8.92
N ILE A 36 -18.57 -6.85 -8.84
CA ILE A 36 -18.18 -6.14 -7.62
C ILE A 36 -19.38 -5.99 -6.68
N GLY A 37 -20.61 -6.16 -7.16
CA GLY A 37 -21.83 -6.00 -6.37
C GLY A 37 -22.15 -4.54 -6.03
N ILE A 38 -21.90 -3.62 -6.96
CA ILE A 38 -22.30 -2.21 -6.83
C ILE A 38 -23.16 -1.77 -8.02
N GLU A 39 -23.96 -0.72 -7.80
CA GLU A 39 -24.82 -0.17 -8.85
C GLU A 39 -23.99 0.41 -10.02
N TYR A 40 -24.53 0.29 -11.23
CA TYR A 40 -23.88 0.67 -12.48
C TYR A 40 -23.35 2.10 -12.49
N THR A 41 -24.18 3.08 -12.16
CA THR A 41 -23.83 4.51 -12.11
C THR A 41 -22.69 4.75 -11.13
N ASN A 42 -22.72 4.10 -9.97
CA ASN A 42 -21.61 4.15 -9.01
C ASN A 42 -20.33 3.59 -9.62
N PHE A 43 -20.37 2.41 -10.24
CA PHE A 43 -19.19 1.84 -10.90
C PHE A 43 -18.70 2.73 -12.05
N TRP A 44 -19.60 3.27 -12.88
CA TRP A 44 -19.29 4.19 -13.96
C TRP A 44 -18.56 5.44 -13.46
N ASN A 45 -18.99 6.02 -12.34
CA ASN A 45 -18.33 7.18 -11.75
C ASN A 45 -16.89 6.88 -11.28
N LEU A 46 -16.63 5.64 -10.84
CA LEU A 46 -15.28 5.17 -10.52
C LEU A 46 -14.46 4.93 -11.79
N TYR A 47 -15.06 4.25 -12.77
CA TYR A 47 -14.44 3.88 -14.04
C TYR A 47 -14.07 5.09 -14.89
N SER A 48 -14.89 6.14 -14.87
CA SER A 48 -14.65 7.42 -15.55
C SER A 48 -13.71 8.35 -14.78
N GLY A 49 -13.44 8.06 -13.50
CA GLY A 49 -12.58 8.89 -12.64
C GLY A 49 -13.26 10.14 -12.11
N VAL A 50 -14.60 10.19 -12.07
CA VAL A 50 -15.37 11.29 -11.47
C VAL A 50 -15.26 11.24 -9.94
N ASN A 51 -15.43 10.04 -9.38
CA ASN A 51 -15.44 9.80 -7.94
C ASN A 51 -14.32 8.85 -7.50
N LEU A 52 -13.87 9.01 -6.26
CA LEU A 52 -13.04 8.01 -5.60
C LEU A 52 -13.90 6.90 -5.01
N PRO A 53 -13.40 5.64 -5.00
CA PRO A 53 -14.08 4.57 -4.30
C PRO A 53 -14.00 4.82 -2.80
N ARG A 54 -15.08 4.45 -2.09
CA ARG A 54 -15.03 4.29 -0.64
C ARG A 54 -14.03 3.17 -0.30
N LEU A 55 -13.47 3.20 0.91
CA LEU A 55 -12.56 2.15 1.36
C LEU A 55 -13.17 0.74 1.26
N THR A 56 -14.47 0.62 1.55
CA THR A 56 -15.21 -0.65 1.41
C THR A 56 -15.24 -1.13 -0.04
N THR A 57 -15.54 -0.24 -0.99
CA THR A 57 -15.53 -0.54 -2.43
C THR A 57 -14.14 -0.90 -2.93
N LEU A 58 -13.10 -0.19 -2.48
CA LEU A 58 -11.71 -0.50 -2.85
C LEU A 58 -11.25 -1.86 -2.34
N PHE A 59 -11.69 -2.24 -1.14
CA PHE A 59 -11.45 -3.56 -0.58
C PHE A 59 -12.20 -4.65 -1.34
N GLN A 60 -13.45 -4.39 -1.73
CA GLN A 60 -14.24 -5.31 -2.55
C GLN A 60 -13.61 -5.54 -3.93
N LEU A 61 -13.21 -4.46 -4.61
CA LEU A 61 -12.41 -4.50 -5.84
C LEU A 61 -11.15 -5.39 -5.70
N SER A 62 -10.43 -5.23 -4.58
CA SER A 62 -9.22 -6.02 -4.28
C SER A 62 -9.53 -7.51 -4.14
N LYS A 63 -10.64 -7.86 -3.48
CA LYS A 63 -11.10 -9.25 -3.36
C LYS A 63 -11.57 -9.83 -4.69
N THR A 64 -12.42 -9.12 -5.43
CA THR A 64 -12.99 -9.58 -6.71
C THR A 64 -11.90 -9.87 -7.74
N TYR A 65 -10.89 -9.00 -7.83
CA TYR A 65 -9.79 -9.16 -8.80
C TYR A 65 -8.52 -9.79 -8.22
N ASN A 66 -8.57 -10.29 -6.98
CA ASN A 66 -7.47 -10.92 -6.27
C ASN A 66 -6.16 -10.09 -6.28
N PHE A 67 -6.28 -8.78 -6.06
CA PHE A 67 -5.14 -7.87 -5.94
C PHE A 67 -4.92 -7.48 -4.46
N PRO A 68 -3.66 -7.30 -4.02
CA PRO A 68 -3.40 -6.71 -2.71
C PRO A 68 -3.93 -5.27 -2.69
N ILE A 69 -4.46 -4.80 -1.56
CA ILE A 69 -5.03 -3.45 -1.44
C ILE A 69 -4.04 -2.34 -1.84
N GLY A 70 -2.74 -2.57 -1.63
CA GLY A 70 -1.66 -1.67 -2.02
C GLY A 70 -1.55 -1.46 -3.54
N TYR A 71 -1.99 -2.42 -4.35
CA TYR A 71 -1.96 -2.35 -5.81
C TYR A 71 -2.64 -1.09 -6.34
N TRP A 72 -3.75 -0.66 -5.74
CA TRP A 72 -4.50 0.51 -6.18
C TRP A 72 -3.75 1.83 -5.99
N PHE A 73 -2.69 1.83 -5.16
CA PHE A 73 -1.85 2.98 -4.89
C PHE A 73 -0.48 2.92 -5.59
N GLU A 74 -0.17 1.80 -6.24
CA GLU A 74 1.06 1.65 -7.02
C GLU A 74 1.06 2.64 -8.19
N GLY A 75 2.06 3.52 -8.24
CA GLY A 75 2.18 4.56 -9.25
C GLY A 75 1.88 5.98 -8.74
N LEU A 76 1.24 6.13 -7.57
CA LEU A 76 1.21 7.43 -6.85
C LEU A 76 2.57 7.77 -6.27
N GLU A 77 3.26 6.75 -5.80
CA GLU A 77 4.60 6.88 -5.27
C GLU A 77 5.61 6.97 -6.43
N LYS A 78 5.98 8.21 -6.79
CA LYS A 78 7.31 8.48 -7.38
C LYS A 78 8.41 8.32 -6.32
N LEU A 79 8.32 7.29 -5.47
CA LEU A 79 9.36 7.01 -4.51
C LEU A 79 10.54 6.41 -5.27
N THR A 80 11.65 7.13 -5.23
CA THR A 80 12.96 6.61 -5.58
C THR A 80 13.25 5.34 -4.76
N ALA A 81 14.12 4.48 -5.27
CA ALA A 81 14.53 3.27 -4.55
C ALA A 81 15.01 3.58 -3.11
N LYS A 82 15.63 4.76 -2.92
CA LYS A 82 16.07 5.29 -1.63
C LYS A 82 14.90 5.55 -0.67
N GLU A 83 13.82 6.16 -1.15
CA GLU A 83 12.64 6.45 -0.34
C GLU A 83 11.85 5.19 0.02
N LYS A 84 11.77 4.21 -0.89
CA LYS A 84 11.22 2.88 -0.59
C LYS A 84 12.03 2.15 0.48
N ALA A 85 13.36 2.23 0.40
CA ALA A 85 14.25 1.67 1.42
C ALA A 85 14.07 2.36 2.79
N ALA A 86 13.96 3.69 2.79
CA ALA A 86 13.71 4.47 4.01
C ALA A 86 12.34 4.12 4.64
N ALA A 87 11.28 4.00 3.84
CA ALA A 87 9.96 3.59 4.30
C ALA A 87 9.99 2.18 4.92
N ARG A 88 10.62 1.21 4.25
CA ARG A 88 10.81 -0.15 4.78
C ARG A 88 11.59 -0.15 6.10
N GLN A 89 12.63 0.69 6.21
CA GLN A 89 13.40 0.81 7.44
C GLN A 89 12.59 1.43 8.57
N LYS A 90 11.78 2.45 8.27
CA LYS A 90 10.84 3.07 9.23
C LYS A 90 9.83 2.05 9.75
N THR A 91 9.26 1.20 8.89
CA THR A 91 8.35 0.12 9.31
C THR A 91 9.03 -0.92 10.19
N LYS A 92 10.27 -1.32 9.85
CA LYS A 92 11.06 -2.25 10.68
C LYS A 92 11.36 -1.68 12.05
N LEU A 93 11.73 -0.40 12.14
CA LEU A 93 11.98 0.29 13.41
C LEU A 93 10.71 0.39 14.26
N ALA A 94 9.58 0.75 13.65
CA ALA A 94 8.29 0.80 14.35
C ALA A 94 7.91 -0.58 14.93
N ASN A 95 8.10 -1.65 14.15
CA ASN A 95 7.86 -3.00 14.63
C ASN A 95 8.80 -3.40 15.76
N LEU A 96 10.11 -3.11 15.63
CA LEU A 96 11.10 -3.37 16.68
C LEU A 96 10.71 -2.67 17.98
N LEU A 97 10.37 -1.37 17.92
CA LEU A 97 10.00 -0.59 19.09
C LEU A 97 8.74 -1.15 19.77
N ASN A 98 7.71 -1.47 18.98
CA ASN A 98 6.46 -2.04 19.49
C ASN A 98 6.67 -3.40 20.16
N VAL A 99 7.55 -4.25 19.64
CA VAL A 99 7.89 -5.52 20.29
C VAL A 99 8.71 -5.28 21.55
N TYR A 100 9.74 -4.43 21.47
CA TYR A 100 10.65 -4.13 22.58
C TYR A 100 9.91 -3.57 23.81
N GLN A 101 8.98 -2.64 23.61
CA GLN A 101 8.20 -2.03 24.69
C GLN A 101 7.30 -3.02 25.46
N LYS A 102 7.04 -4.20 24.89
CA LYS A 102 6.22 -5.25 25.54
C LYS A 102 7.04 -6.25 26.36
N LEU A 103 8.36 -6.18 26.28
CA LEU A 103 9.28 -7.07 27.01
C LEU A 103 9.55 -6.50 28.40
N ASP A 104 9.91 -7.37 29.35
CA ASP A 104 10.37 -6.95 30.68
C ASP A 104 11.78 -6.33 30.62
N GLU A 105 12.16 -5.60 31.66
CA GLU A 105 13.43 -4.84 31.71
C GLU A 105 14.66 -5.72 31.47
N ASN A 106 14.71 -6.93 32.03
CA ASN A 106 15.87 -7.82 31.86
C ASN A 106 15.98 -8.27 30.39
N THR A 107 14.85 -8.64 29.77
CA THR A 107 14.83 -9.03 28.36
C THR A 107 15.16 -7.85 27.44
N GLN A 108 14.70 -6.64 27.78
CA GLN A 108 15.05 -5.41 27.07
C GLN A 108 16.57 -5.16 27.07
N ASP A 109 17.24 -5.34 28.21
CA ASP A 109 18.70 -5.19 28.33
C ASP A 109 19.46 -6.23 27.52
N VAL A 110 19.01 -7.49 27.53
CA VAL A 110 19.59 -8.56 26.70
C VAL A 110 19.48 -8.21 25.21
N VAL A 111 18.31 -7.76 24.75
CA VAL A 111 18.11 -7.36 23.35
C VAL A 111 19.03 -6.17 22.98
N LEU A 112 19.15 -5.17 23.84
CA LEU A 112 20.08 -4.04 23.61
C LEU A 112 21.53 -4.50 23.51
N ASN A 113 21.97 -5.41 24.38
CA ASN A 113 23.33 -5.94 24.37
C ASN A 113 23.61 -6.74 23.11
N ILE A 114 22.65 -7.53 22.64
CA ILE A 114 22.74 -8.23 21.35
C ILE A 114 22.90 -7.20 20.23
N LEU A 115 22.02 -6.20 20.13
CA LEU A 115 22.10 -5.17 19.08
C LEU A 115 23.45 -4.44 19.07
N LYS A 116 23.97 -4.07 20.26
CA LYS A 116 25.30 -3.44 20.41
C LYS A 116 26.43 -4.37 19.94
N SER A 117 26.37 -5.65 20.27
CA SER A 117 27.42 -6.63 19.90
C SER A 117 27.53 -6.81 18.37
N TYR A 118 26.39 -6.86 17.67
CA TYR A 118 26.35 -6.97 16.21
C TYR A 118 26.71 -5.66 15.51
N ALA A 119 26.38 -4.51 16.10
CA ALA A 119 26.81 -3.20 15.58
C ALA A 119 28.34 -3.02 15.64
N HIS A 120 29.00 -3.57 16.67
CA HIS A 120 30.46 -3.51 16.81
C HIS A 120 31.19 -4.47 15.87
N LYS A 121 30.72 -5.72 15.73
CA LYS A 121 31.34 -6.71 14.80
C LYS A 121 31.36 -6.25 13.35
N ARG A 122 30.37 -5.46 12.91
CA ARG A 122 30.29 -4.95 11.53
C ARG A 122 31.38 -3.93 11.18
N LYS A 123 32.00 -3.25 12.15
CA LYS A 123 33.11 -2.30 11.91
C LYS A 123 34.45 -2.98 11.58
N HIS A 124 34.62 -4.25 11.90
CA HIS A 124 35.88 -4.98 11.70
C HIS A 124 35.90 -5.90 10.47
N ILE A 125 34.78 -6.02 9.75
CA ILE A 125 34.66 -6.89 8.55
C ILE A 125 34.74 -6.06 7.24
N VAL A 126 34.77 -4.73 7.34
CA VAL A 126 35.01 -3.82 6.21
C VAL A 126 36.43 -3.25 6.33
N LYS A 127 37.43 -4.08 6.06
CA LYS A 127 38.81 -3.68 5.76
C LYS A 127 39.35 -4.58 4.66
#